data_AF-A0A6S7CIC9-F1
#
_entry.id   AF-A0A6S7CIC9-F1
#
_cell.length_a   1.000
_cell.length_b   1.000
_cell.length_c   1.000
_cell.angle_alpha   90.00
_cell.angle_beta   90.00
_cell.angle_gamma   90.00
#
_symmetry.space_group_name_H-M   'P 1'
#
loop_
_entity.id
_entity.type
_entity.pdbx_description
1 polymer ?
#
loop_
_entity_poly.entity_id
_entity_poly.type
_entity_poly.pdbx_seq_one_letter_code
_entity_poly.pdbx_strand_id
1 'polypeptide(L)'
;MSLSRPLPALLLLTCALPLGAAQAAAECVARFDASAARYQDAVAVQKGRETANWQELNAPLCQGRLDLLDMAFEQVDDYEQCVRDGGEFPADTVRAMTGQSDNLAARKTAWINTCGPYMKP
;
A
#
# COMPACT_ATOMS: atom_id res chain seq x y z
N MET A 1 60.34 32.32 -22.50
CA MET A 1 59.50 32.24 -21.29
C MET A 1 58.65 30.99 -21.41
N SER A 2 58.96 29.99 -20.58
CA SER A 2 58.05 28.93 -20.13
C SER A 2 56.73 29.54 -19.59
N LEU A 3 55.55 28.92 -19.54
CA LEU A 3 55.18 27.52 -19.31
C LEU A 3 53.65 27.38 -19.57
N SER A 4 53.23 26.14 -19.82
CA SER A 4 51.94 25.55 -19.40
C SER A 4 50.65 25.87 -20.16
N ARG A 5 50.35 24.96 -21.09
CA ARG A 5 49.02 24.37 -21.25
C ARG A 5 48.72 23.47 -20.04
N PRO A 6 47.49 23.48 -19.49
CA PRO A 6 46.90 22.23 -19.03
C PRO A 6 45.59 21.90 -19.75
N LEU A 7 45.50 20.62 -20.06
CA LEU A 7 44.40 19.83 -20.62
C LEU A 7 43.21 19.72 -19.63
N PRO A 8 42.07 19.16 -20.06
CA PRO A 8 40.71 19.52 -19.67
C PRO A 8 40.26 18.83 -18.39
N ALA A 9 39.58 19.55 -17.51
CA ALA A 9 39.02 19.02 -16.26
C ALA A 9 37.51 19.31 -16.15
N LEU A 10 36.76 19.07 -17.24
CA LEU A 10 35.32 19.34 -17.32
C LEU A 10 34.56 18.09 -17.77
N LEU A 11 34.88 16.94 -17.17
CA LEU A 11 34.13 15.68 -17.29
C LEU A 11 34.12 14.98 -15.93
N LEU A 12 33.61 15.66 -14.90
CA LEU A 12 33.25 15.06 -13.60
C LEU A 12 31.76 15.28 -13.27
N LEU A 13 30.92 15.37 -14.31
CA LEU A 13 29.47 15.30 -14.13
C LEU A 13 28.96 13.96 -14.66
N THR A 14 28.09 13.35 -13.85
CA THR A 14 27.22 12.19 -14.12
C THR A 14 27.78 10.78 -13.87
N CYS A 15 28.34 10.56 -12.69
CA CYS A 15 28.17 9.27 -12.00
C CYS A 15 27.43 9.49 -10.67
N ALA A 16 26.25 10.11 -10.73
CA ALA A 16 25.27 9.99 -9.65
C ALA A 16 24.53 8.65 -9.83
N LEU A 17 25.21 7.55 -9.50
CA LEU A 17 24.60 6.23 -9.38
C LEU A 17 24.04 6.05 -7.94
N PRO A 18 23.28 4.99 -7.68
CA PRO A 18 21.83 4.88 -7.55
C PRO A 18 21.32 5.10 -6.09
N LEU A 19 22.09 5.79 -5.24
CA LEU A 19 21.82 5.92 -3.80
C LEU A 19 20.42 6.47 -3.49
N GLY A 20 19.91 7.39 -4.33
CA GLY A 20 18.54 7.89 -4.19
C GLY A 20 17.46 6.86 -4.50
N ALA A 21 17.68 5.97 -5.47
CA ALA A 21 16.72 4.94 -5.84
C ALA A 21 16.63 3.83 -4.78
N ALA A 22 17.76 3.37 -4.25
CA ALA A 22 17.78 2.39 -3.17
C ALA A 22 17.15 2.94 -1.87
N GLN A 23 17.42 4.21 -1.55
CA GLN A 23 16.81 4.88 -0.40
C GLN A 23 15.29 5.06 -0.60
N ALA A 24 14.85 5.47 -1.79
CA ALA A 24 13.42 5.61 -2.11
C ALA A 24 12.69 4.26 -2.03
N ALA A 25 13.30 3.17 -2.50
CA ALA A 25 12.77 1.83 -2.40
C ALA A 25 12.61 1.38 -0.94
N ALA A 26 13.63 1.62 -0.08
CA ALA A 26 13.53 1.31 1.34
C ALA A 26 12.44 2.12 2.05
N GLU A 27 12.29 3.40 1.71
CA GLU A 27 11.24 4.25 2.25
C GLU A 27 9.85 3.83 1.81
N CYS A 28 9.67 3.36 0.56
CA CYS A 28 8.36 2.89 0.11
C CYS A 28 7.96 1.59 0.81
N VAL A 29 8.89 0.64 0.98
CA VAL A 29 8.63 -0.60 1.74
C VAL A 29 8.26 -0.28 3.19
N ALA A 30 8.98 0.64 3.84
CA ALA A 30 8.66 1.05 5.21
C ALA A 30 7.27 1.71 5.34
N ARG A 31 6.85 2.50 4.33
CA ARG A 31 5.50 3.07 4.29
C ARG A 31 4.42 2.00 4.08
N PHE A 32 4.68 1.03 3.21
CA PHE A 32 3.80 -0.12 3.02
C PHE A 32 3.65 -0.91 4.32
N ASP A 33 4.74 -1.23 5.02
CA ASP A 33 4.70 -1.96 6.30
C ASP A 33 3.89 -1.20 7.36
N ALA A 34 4.08 0.12 7.44
CA ALA A 34 3.28 0.96 8.34
C ALA A 34 1.79 0.98 7.94
N SER A 35 1.48 0.96 6.65
CA SER A 35 0.11 0.84 6.13
C SER A 35 -0.52 -0.52 6.48
N ALA A 36 0.23 -1.60 6.30
CA ALA A 36 -0.18 -2.94 6.67
C ALA A 36 -0.48 -3.07 8.16
N ALA A 37 0.34 -2.48 9.03
CA ALA A 37 0.09 -2.43 10.48
C ALA A 37 -1.22 -1.71 10.82
N ARG A 38 -1.44 -0.50 10.26
CA ARG A 38 -2.70 0.25 10.45
C ARG A 38 -3.92 -0.53 9.97
N TYR A 39 -3.82 -1.23 8.86
CA TYR A 39 -4.89 -2.09 8.35
C TYR A 39 -5.20 -3.24 9.31
N GLN A 40 -4.19 -3.92 9.88
CA GLN A 40 -4.42 -4.99 10.86
C GLN A 40 -5.08 -4.45 12.14
N ASP A 41 -4.68 -3.28 12.62
CA ASP A 41 -5.31 -2.63 13.76
C ASP A 41 -6.79 -2.31 13.48
N ALA A 42 -7.09 -1.77 12.31
CA ALA A 42 -8.47 -1.49 11.88
C ALA A 42 -9.30 -2.78 11.77
N VAL A 43 -8.73 -3.85 11.21
CA VAL A 43 -9.37 -5.19 11.15
C VAL A 43 -9.68 -5.69 12.56
N ALA A 44 -8.75 -5.56 13.51
CA ALA A 44 -8.97 -5.99 14.89
C ALA A 44 -10.10 -5.20 15.56
N VAL A 45 -10.12 -3.88 15.42
CA VAL A 45 -11.18 -3.00 15.95
C VAL A 45 -12.54 -3.40 15.37
N GLN A 46 -12.63 -3.56 14.05
CA GLN A 46 -13.88 -3.91 13.39
C GLN A 46 -14.38 -5.30 13.80
N LYS A 47 -13.50 -6.30 13.89
CA LYS A 47 -13.85 -7.64 14.43
C LYS A 47 -14.38 -7.56 15.86
N GLY A 48 -13.81 -6.68 16.68
CA GLY A 48 -14.29 -6.41 18.04
C GLY A 48 -15.72 -5.87 18.03
N ARG A 49 -16.02 -4.89 17.16
CA ARG A 49 -17.37 -4.32 17.00
C ARG A 49 -18.38 -5.37 16.52
N GLU A 50 -17.98 -6.19 15.54
CA GLU A 50 -18.84 -7.26 15.00
C GLU A 50 -19.14 -8.32 16.05
N THR A 51 -18.13 -8.72 16.83
CA THR A 51 -18.30 -9.69 17.92
C THR A 51 -19.20 -9.13 19.01
N ALA A 52 -19.00 -7.86 19.39
CA ALA A 52 -19.82 -7.19 20.40
C ALA A 52 -21.28 -7.04 19.97
N ASN A 53 -21.56 -7.02 18.65
CA ASN A 53 -22.90 -6.98 18.09
C ASN A 53 -23.41 -8.36 17.61
N TRP A 54 -22.83 -9.46 18.11
CA TRP A 54 -23.25 -10.82 17.76
C TRP A 54 -23.25 -11.13 16.25
N GLN A 55 -22.40 -10.45 15.48
CA GLN A 55 -22.34 -10.52 14.00
C GLN A 55 -23.62 -10.04 13.30
N GLU A 56 -24.58 -9.44 14.01
CA GLU A 56 -25.76 -8.85 13.39
C GLU A 56 -25.34 -7.59 12.62
N LEU A 57 -25.72 -7.51 11.34
CA LEU A 57 -25.35 -6.35 10.53
C LEU A 57 -26.16 -5.11 10.92
N ASN A 58 -25.49 -3.96 10.92
CA ASN A 58 -26.07 -2.64 11.09
C ASN A 58 -25.25 -1.61 10.31
N ALA A 59 -25.72 -0.36 10.23
CA ALA A 59 -25.03 0.70 9.48
C ALA A 59 -23.54 0.87 9.88
N PRO A 60 -23.17 1.05 11.17
CA PRO A 60 -21.77 1.16 11.57
C PRO A 60 -20.89 -0.02 11.17
N LEU A 61 -21.38 -1.25 11.30
CA LEU A 61 -20.59 -2.44 10.96
C LEU A 61 -20.44 -2.60 9.44
N CYS A 62 -21.51 -2.30 8.71
CA CYS A 62 -21.49 -2.28 7.26
C CYS A 62 -20.50 -1.26 6.71
N GLN A 63 -20.52 -0.03 7.24
CA GLN A 63 -19.56 1.01 6.87
C GLN A 63 -18.13 0.60 7.27
N GLY A 64 -17.92 0.10 8.49
CA GLY A 64 -16.58 -0.29 8.93
C GLY A 64 -15.92 -1.36 8.06
N ARG A 65 -16.68 -2.33 7.55
CA ARG A 65 -16.16 -3.30 6.56
C ARG A 65 -15.92 -2.69 5.18
N LEU A 66 -16.71 -1.70 4.75
CA LEU A 66 -16.42 -0.95 3.53
C LEU A 66 -15.11 -0.18 3.67
N ASP A 67 -14.91 0.49 4.80
CA ASP A 67 -13.67 1.23 5.09
C ASP A 67 -12.46 0.29 5.05
N LEU A 68 -12.56 -0.93 5.59
CA LEU A 68 -11.50 -1.93 5.48
C LEU A 68 -11.22 -2.37 4.03
N LEU A 69 -12.26 -2.50 3.21
CA LEU A 69 -12.08 -2.83 1.79
C LEU A 69 -11.40 -1.68 1.03
N ASP A 70 -11.69 -0.44 1.40
CA ASP A 70 -11.06 0.75 0.84
C ASP A 70 -9.59 0.85 1.25
N MET A 71 -9.27 0.62 2.53
CA MET A 71 -7.89 0.51 2.99
C MET A 71 -7.12 -0.61 2.28
N ALA A 72 -7.77 -1.72 1.94
CA ALA A 72 -7.14 -2.80 1.20
C ALA A 72 -6.86 -2.42 -0.27
N PHE A 73 -7.70 -1.58 -0.90
CA PHE A 73 -7.42 -1.01 -2.22
C PHE A 73 -6.17 -0.12 -2.16
N GLU A 74 -6.13 0.79 -1.19
CA GLU A 74 -4.98 1.67 -0.97
C GLU A 74 -3.69 0.86 -0.75
N GLN A 75 -3.76 -0.23 0.01
CA GLN A 75 -2.59 -1.08 0.28
C GLN A 75 -2.08 -1.81 -0.96
N VAL A 76 -2.98 -2.28 -1.83
CA VAL A 76 -2.60 -2.87 -3.13
C VAL A 76 -1.98 -1.81 -4.04
N ASP A 77 -2.56 -0.61 -4.11
CA ASP A 77 -2.04 0.49 -4.92
C ASP A 77 -0.64 0.94 -4.44
N ASP A 78 -0.45 1.07 -3.12
CA ASP A 78 0.84 1.39 -2.49
C ASP A 78 1.89 0.31 -2.80
N TYR A 79 1.50 -0.97 -2.73
CA TYR A 79 2.37 -2.09 -3.08
C TYR A 79 2.80 -2.01 -4.56
N GLU A 80 1.85 -1.87 -5.47
CA GLU A 80 2.14 -1.82 -6.90
C GLU A 80 3.01 -0.63 -7.26
N GLN A 81 2.78 0.52 -6.63
CA GLN A 81 3.61 1.71 -6.81
C GLN A 81 5.03 1.47 -6.28
N CYS A 82 5.18 0.92 -5.07
CA CYS A 82 6.49 0.64 -4.50
C CYS A 82 7.28 -0.38 -5.34
N VAL A 83 6.63 -1.41 -5.88
CA VAL A 83 7.26 -2.36 -6.82
C VAL A 83 7.74 -1.65 -8.10
N ARG A 84 6.93 -0.74 -8.67
CA ARG A 84 7.34 0.06 -9.84
C ARG A 84 8.57 0.93 -9.56
N ASP A 85 8.71 1.40 -8.32
CA ASP A 85 9.83 2.22 -7.86
C ASP A 85 11.06 1.39 -7.42
N GLY A 86 11.02 0.06 -7.58
CA GLY A 86 12.12 -0.85 -7.26
C GLY A 86 12.11 -1.41 -5.84
N GLY A 87 11.00 -1.26 -5.11
CA GLY A 87 10.78 -1.92 -3.82
C GLY A 87 10.67 -3.44 -3.96
N GLU A 88 11.37 -4.15 -3.08
CA GLU A 88 11.33 -5.61 -3.01
C GLU A 88 10.56 -6.07 -1.77
N PHE A 89 9.68 -7.05 -1.96
CA PHE A 89 8.83 -7.58 -0.90
C PHE A 89 9.03 -9.09 -0.73
N PRO A 90 8.80 -9.64 0.48
CA PRO A 90 8.77 -11.08 0.70
C PRO A 90 7.74 -11.78 -0.20
N ALA A 91 8.01 -13.03 -0.59
CA ALA A 91 7.15 -13.80 -1.49
C ALA A 91 5.70 -13.94 -0.99
N ASP A 92 5.51 -14.00 0.33
CA ASP A 92 4.17 -14.06 0.93
C ASP A 92 3.40 -12.75 0.76
N THR A 93 4.08 -11.60 0.88
CA THR A 93 3.49 -10.28 0.61
C THR A 93 3.10 -10.16 -0.86
N VAL A 94 3.99 -10.56 -1.77
CA VAL A 94 3.70 -10.58 -3.21
C VAL A 94 2.44 -11.41 -3.50
N ARG A 95 2.39 -12.65 -3.00
CA ARG A 95 1.23 -13.54 -3.16
C ARG A 95 -0.04 -12.92 -2.59
N ALA A 96 0.03 -12.30 -1.41
CA ALA A 96 -1.10 -11.68 -0.76
C ALA A 96 -1.63 -10.49 -1.56
N MET A 97 -0.75 -9.60 -2.05
CA MET A 97 -1.15 -8.41 -2.79
C MET A 97 -1.71 -8.74 -4.16
N THR A 98 -1.10 -9.69 -4.90
CA THR A 98 -1.67 -10.17 -6.17
C THR A 98 -3.06 -10.79 -5.97
N GLY A 99 -3.20 -11.70 -4.99
CA GLY A 99 -4.50 -12.33 -4.73
C GLY A 99 -5.56 -11.36 -4.23
N GLN A 100 -5.17 -10.30 -3.52
CA GLN A 100 -6.07 -9.22 -3.13
C GLN A 100 -6.53 -8.41 -4.34
N SER A 101 -5.61 -7.97 -5.20
CA SER A 101 -5.89 -7.17 -6.40
C SER A 101 -6.95 -7.83 -7.29
N ASP A 102 -6.80 -9.13 -7.57
CA ASP A 102 -7.71 -9.90 -8.43
C ASP A 102 -9.17 -9.93 -7.93
N ASN A 103 -9.38 -9.81 -6.61
CA ASN A 103 -10.67 -10.11 -5.99
C ASN A 103 -11.32 -8.90 -5.29
N LEU A 104 -10.61 -7.79 -5.11
CA LEU A 104 -11.06 -6.71 -4.23
C LEU A 104 -12.34 -6.04 -4.74
N ALA A 105 -12.43 -5.79 -6.05
CA ALA A 105 -13.62 -5.20 -6.66
C ALA A 105 -14.86 -6.10 -6.51
N ALA A 106 -14.70 -7.41 -6.69
CA ALA A 106 -15.76 -8.38 -6.49
C ALA A 106 -16.20 -8.43 -5.02
N ARG A 107 -15.25 -8.43 -4.07
CA ARG A 107 -15.52 -8.39 -2.63
C ARG A 107 -16.27 -7.11 -2.23
N LYS A 108 -15.87 -5.95 -2.73
CA LYS A 108 -16.55 -4.67 -2.45
C LYS A 108 -17.96 -4.66 -3.01
N THR A 109 -18.15 -5.13 -4.24
CA THR A 109 -19.48 -5.27 -4.86
C THR A 109 -20.38 -6.19 -4.05
N ALA A 110 -19.89 -7.37 -3.67
CA ALA A 110 -20.65 -8.32 -2.85
C ALA A 110 -21.04 -7.73 -1.49
N TRP A 111 -20.12 -6.98 -0.87
CA TRP A 111 -20.40 -6.32 0.40
C TRP A 111 -21.43 -5.20 0.28
N ILE A 112 -21.33 -4.34 -0.74
CA ILE A 112 -22.34 -3.29 -1.02
C ILE A 112 -23.72 -3.91 -1.23
N ASN A 113 -23.81 -5.00 -2.00
CA ASN A 113 -25.09 -5.69 -2.24
C ASN A 113 -25.69 -6.25 -0.94
N THR A 114 -24.84 -6.74 -0.03
CA THR A 114 -25.27 -7.29 1.27
C THR A 114 -25.68 -6.17 2.24
N CYS A 115 -24.91 -5.08 2.29
CA CYS A 115 -25.08 -4.00 3.26
C CYS A 115 -25.99 -2.87 2.79
N GLY A 116 -26.36 -2.83 1.51
CA GLY A 116 -27.25 -1.83 0.93
C GLY A 116 -28.54 -1.59 1.73
N PRO A 117 -29.23 -2.61 2.27
CA PRO A 117 -30.39 -2.41 3.13
C PRO A 117 -30.11 -1.67 4.45
N TYR A 118 -28.90 -1.79 5.01
CA TYR A 118 -28.50 -1.20 6.29
C TYR A 118 -27.91 0.21 6.15
N MET A 119 -27.55 0.61 4.94
CA MET A 119 -26.79 1.84 4.67
C MET A 119 -27.65 2.96 4.06
N LYS A 120 -28.96 2.73 3.93
CA LYS A 120 -29.91 3.76 3.48
C LYS A 120 -30.25 4.68 4.66
N PRO A 121 -30.30 6.01 4.43
CA PRO A 121 -30.75 6.96 5.45
C PRO A 121 -32.21 6.75 5.85
#